data_AF-A0A661EH52-F1
#
_entry.id   AF-A0A661EH52-F1
#
_cell.length_a   1.000
_cell.length_b   1.000
_cell.length_c   1.000
_cell.angle_alpha   90.00
_cell.angle_beta   90.00
_cell.angle_gamma   90.00
#
_symmetry.space_group_name_H-M   'P 1'
#
loop_
_entity.id
_entity.type
_entity.pdbx_description
1 polymer ?
#
loop_
_entity_poly.entity_id
_entity_poly.type
_entity_poly.pdbx_seq_one_letter_code
_entity_poly.pdbx_strand_id
1 'polypeptide(L)'
;MCDLKPNKDRERLEVINPNKDNINKNGLVYLFVINDKIFKIGHTITSIVKRVQSYNCGKIEYRIAGTNSTTNYFVLQSLLNMNKIINVYAFFPIQPKYKIFGKEYQDGRAPAKTAENKIINEFIKNHNKKPIGCTQT
;
A
#
# COMPACT_ATOMS: atom_id res chain seq x y z
N MET A 1 -1.98 -9.72 12.25
CA MET A 1 -2.68 -8.60 11.58
C MET A 1 -3.79 -9.14 10.68
N CYS A 2 -3.43 -10.01 9.75
CA CYS A 2 -4.32 -10.82 8.92
C CYS A 2 -3.46 -11.96 8.33
N ASP A 3 -4.08 -12.85 7.57
CA ASP A 3 -3.34 -13.73 6.68
C ASP A 3 -3.67 -13.42 5.22
N LEU A 4 -2.77 -13.80 4.31
CA LEU A 4 -3.02 -13.73 2.87
C LEU A 4 -3.10 -15.14 2.31
N LYS A 5 -4.11 -15.38 1.49
CA LYS A 5 -4.29 -16.63 0.73
C LYS A 5 -4.01 -16.37 -0.75
N PRO A 6 -3.04 -17.07 -1.36
CA PRO A 6 -2.86 -17.06 -2.81
C PRO A 6 -4.10 -17.61 -3.53
N ASN A 7 -4.55 -16.91 -4.56
CA ASN A 7 -5.58 -17.36 -5.49
C ASN A 7 -4.99 -17.29 -6.91
N LYS A 8 -4.52 -18.44 -7.42
CA LYS A 8 -3.85 -18.55 -8.72
C LYS A 8 -4.82 -18.26 -9.88
N ASP A 9 -6.04 -18.78 -9.80
CA ASP A 9 -7.05 -18.63 -10.86
C ASP A 9 -7.40 -17.16 -11.12
N ARG A 10 -7.40 -16.34 -10.05
CA ARG A 10 -7.67 -14.91 -10.13
C ARG A 10 -6.42 -14.03 -10.13
N GLU A 11 -5.24 -14.66 -10.15
CA GLU A 11 -3.91 -14.04 -10.07
C GLU A 11 -3.85 -12.94 -9.00
N ARG A 12 -4.19 -13.29 -7.76
CA ARG A 12 -4.27 -12.32 -6.65
C ARG A 12 -4.04 -12.95 -5.28
N LEU A 13 -3.77 -12.09 -4.30
CA LEU A 13 -3.79 -12.41 -2.89
C LEU A 13 -5.13 -11.98 -2.28
N GLU A 14 -5.72 -12.86 -1.48
CA GLU A 14 -6.94 -12.61 -0.74
C GLU A 14 -6.61 -12.40 0.73
N VAL A 15 -7.16 -11.33 1.33
CA VAL A 15 -7.02 -11.08 2.76
C VAL A 15 -8.03 -11.96 3.50
N ILE A 16 -7.54 -12.78 4.43
CA ILE A 16 -8.35 -13.66 5.28
C ILE A 16 -7.99 -13.43 6.75
N ASN A 17 -8.85 -13.88 7.66
CA ASN A 17 -8.69 -13.73 9.12
C ASN A 17 -8.29 -12.30 9.57
N PRO A 18 -8.96 -11.24 9.10
CA PRO A 18 -8.55 -9.88 9.42
C PRO A 18 -8.82 -9.55 10.90
N ASN A 19 -7.83 -8.98 11.58
CA ASN A 19 -8.07 -8.30 12.86
C ASN A 19 -8.85 -7.00 12.57
N LYS A 20 -10.13 -6.97 12.94
CA LYS A 20 -11.05 -5.87 12.60
C LYS A 20 -10.60 -4.50 13.10
N ASP A 21 -9.95 -4.45 14.26
CA ASP A 21 -9.51 -3.20 14.88
C ASP A 21 -8.33 -2.55 14.14
N ASN A 22 -7.51 -3.39 13.48
CA ASN A 22 -6.28 -2.94 12.87
C ASN A 22 -6.31 -2.94 11.34
N ILE A 23 -7.17 -3.74 10.69
CA ILE A 23 -7.12 -4.00 9.25
C ILE A 23 -7.19 -2.74 8.38
N ASN A 24 -7.90 -1.71 8.86
CA ASN A 24 -8.08 -0.44 8.17
C ASN A 24 -7.17 0.69 8.69
N LYS A 25 -6.34 0.45 9.71
CA LYS A 25 -5.40 1.45 10.21
C LYS A 25 -4.33 1.73 9.16
N ASN A 26 -4.00 3.02 9.01
CA ASN A 26 -2.99 3.51 8.09
C ASN A 26 -1.64 3.64 8.79
N GLY A 27 -0.55 3.64 8.02
CA GLY A 27 0.79 3.88 8.53
C GLY A 27 1.29 2.70 9.35
N LEU A 28 1.80 1.67 8.67
CA LEU A 28 2.35 0.49 9.33
C LEU A 28 3.65 0.02 8.69
N VAL A 29 4.48 -0.61 9.51
CA VAL A 29 5.53 -1.54 9.09
C VAL A 29 4.92 -2.94 9.16
N TYR A 30 5.11 -3.76 8.13
CA TYR A 30 4.58 -5.11 8.07
C TYR A 30 5.67 -6.14 7.77
N LEU A 31 5.43 -7.37 8.23
CA LEU A 31 6.23 -8.54 7.91
C LEU A 31 5.32 -9.58 7.25
N PHE A 32 5.80 -10.15 6.13
CA PHE A 32 5.23 -11.34 5.53
C PHE A 32 6.06 -12.54 5.99
N VAL A 33 5.40 -13.49 6.64
CA VAL A 33 6.01 -14.72 7.17
C VAL A 33 5.34 -15.91 6.52
N ILE A 34 6.15 -16.88 6.07
CA ILE A 34 5.70 -18.10 5.41
C ILE A 34 6.48 -19.25 6.03
N ASN A 35 5.79 -20.24 6.61
CA ASN A 35 6.42 -21.37 7.32
C ASN A 35 7.53 -20.91 8.29
N ASP A 36 7.21 -19.95 9.16
CA ASP A 36 8.13 -19.36 10.14
C ASP A 36 9.39 -18.70 9.58
N LYS A 37 9.43 -18.43 8.27
CA LYS A 37 10.50 -17.66 7.61
C LYS A 37 9.99 -16.29 7.18
N ILE A 38 10.77 -15.25 7.47
CA ILE A 38 10.48 -13.90 7.03
C ILE A 38 10.75 -13.82 5.52
N PHE A 39 9.70 -13.63 4.73
CA PHE A 39 9.78 -13.41 3.30
C PHE A 39 10.10 -11.95 2.97
N LYS A 40 9.42 -11.02 3.64
CA LYS A 40 9.57 -9.59 3.37
C LYS A 40 9.26 -8.74 4.59
N ILE A 41 10.05 -7.68 4.75
CA ILE A 41 9.74 -6.52 5.58
C ILE A 41 9.40 -5.35 4.63
N GLY A 42 8.36 -4.59 4.98
CA GLY A 42 7.94 -3.42 4.22
C GLY A 42 7.16 -2.44 5.07
N HIS A 43 6.82 -1.30 4.49
CA HIS A 43 5.96 -0.33 5.14
C HIS A 43 4.93 0.22 4.14
N THR A 44 3.90 0.85 4.67
CA THR A 44 2.87 1.55 3.88
C THR A 44 2.31 2.71 4.69
N ILE A 45 2.09 3.84 4.02
CA ILE A 45 1.38 4.99 4.59
C ILE A 45 -0.14 4.79 4.59
N THR A 46 -0.63 3.76 3.89
CA THR A 46 -2.04 3.35 3.80
C THR A 46 -2.27 2.06 4.58
N SER A 47 -3.50 1.54 4.61
CA SER A 47 -3.82 0.26 5.25
C SER A 47 -3.19 -0.95 4.55
N ILE A 48 -3.11 -2.08 5.26
CA ILE A 48 -2.61 -3.33 4.67
C ILE A 48 -3.48 -3.78 3.50
N VAL A 49 -4.79 -3.52 3.54
CA VAL A 49 -5.72 -3.85 2.45
C VAL A 49 -5.34 -3.13 1.16
N LYS A 50 -5.10 -1.82 1.25
CA LYS A 50 -4.62 -1.02 0.10
C LYS A 50 -3.24 -1.47 -0.36
N ARG A 51 -2.36 -1.85 0.57
CA ARG A 51 -1.03 -2.36 0.22
C ARG A 51 -1.09 -3.71 -0.52
N VAL A 52 -1.97 -4.62 -0.09
CA VAL A 52 -2.23 -5.90 -0.76
C VAL A 52 -2.88 -5.67 -2.12
N GLN A 53 -3.82 -4.72 -2.23
CA GLN A 53 -4.38 -4.33 -3.53
C GLN A 53 -3.29 -3.84 -4.49
N SER A 54 -2.32 -3.06 -4.02
CA SER A 54 -1.16 -2.66 -4.82
C SER A 54 -0.31 -3.86 -5.24
N TYR A 55 -0.07 -4.81 -4.33
CA TYR A 55 0.61 -6.07 -4.70
C TYR A 55 -0.15 -6.86 -5.76
N ASN A 56 -1.48 -6.86 -5.71
CA ASN A 56 -2.34 -7.50 -6.71
C ASN A 56 -2.28 -6.84 -8.11
N CYS A 57 -1.59 -5.69 -8.27
CA CYS A 57 -1.20 -5.17 -9.59
C CYS A 57 0.03 -5.90 -10.17
N GLY A 58 0.67 -6.81 -9.42
CA GLY A 58 1.82 -7.61 -9.84
C GLY A 58 1.52 -8.69 -10.89
N LYS A 59 0.49 -8.50 -11.71
CA LYS A 59 0.04 -9.46 -12.72
C LYS A 59 1.03 -9.56 -13.88
N ILE A 60 1.07 -10.72 -14.54
CA ILE A 60 1.88 -10.96 -15.73
C ILE A 60 1.50 -9.99 -16.85
N GLU A 61 0.21 -9.80 -17.11
CA GLU A 61 -0.31 -8.87 -18.11
C GLU A 61 0.24 -7.45 -17.91
N TYR A 62 0.14 -6.92 -16.69
CA TYR A 62 0.62 -5.56 -16.37
C TYR A 62 2.15 -5.46 -16.37
N ARG A 63 2.85 -6.58 -16.16
CA ARG A 63 4.31 -6.61 -16.27
C ARG A 63 4.76 -6.54 -17.72
N ILE A 64 4.09 -7.27 -18.62
CA ILE A 64 4.34 -7.23 -20.07
C ILE A 64 4.04 -5.82 -20.60
N ALA A 65 2.94 -5.20 -20.14
CA ALA A 65 2.60 -3.82 -20.50
C ALA A 65 3.52 -2.75 -19.86
N GLY A 66 4.39 -3.12 -18.92
CA GLY A 66 5.30 -2.19 -18.24
C GLY A 66 4.61 -1.20 -17.28
N THR A 67 3.38 -1.47 -16.85
CA THR A 67 2.56 -0.53 -16.05
C THR A 67 2.59 -0.81 -14.54
N ASN A 68 3.19 -1.92 -14.11
CA ASN A 68 3.35 -2.25 -12.70
C ASN A 68 4.79 -2.09 -12.19
N SER A 69 4.95 -2.07 -10.87
CA SER A 69 6.28 -2.08 -10.26
C SER A 69 6.89 -3.49 -10.30
N THR A 70 8.19 -3.58 -10.56
CA THR A 70 8.96 -4.83 -10.50
C THR A 70 8.84 -5.52 -9.14
N THR A 71 8.77 -4.73 -8.06
CA THR A 71 8.55 -5.24 -6.70
C THR A 71 7.18 -5.91 -6.56
N ASN A 72 6.11 -5.28 -7.04
CA ASN A 72 4.78 -5.87 -6.90
C ASN A 72 4.66 -7.15 -7.73
N TYR A 73 5.22 -7.14 -8.95
CA TYR A 73 5.30 -8.34 -9.78
C TYR A 73 6.05 -9.47 -9.08
N PHE A 74 7.28 -9.23 -8.64
CA PHE A 74 8.09 -10.24 -7.96
C PHE A 74 7.39 -10.81 -6.73
N VAL A 75 6.82 -9.95 -5.87
CA VAL A 75 6.13 -10.39 -4.66
C VAL A 75 4.88 -11.20 -5.00
N LEU A 76 4.00 -10.71 -5.87
CA LEU A 76 2.77 -11.43 -6.20
C LEU A 76 3.07 -12.80 -6.80
N GLN A 77 3.90 -12.84 -7.84
CA GLN A 77 4.21 -14.08 -8.55
C GLN A 77 4.93 -15.09 -7.66
N SER A 78 5.85 -14.64 -6.80
CA SER A 78 6.52 -15.53 -5.85
C SER A 78 5.54 -16.14 -4.84
N LEU A 79 4.63 -15.33 -4.29
CA LEU A 79 3.64 -15.79 -3.33
C LEU A 79 2.62 -16.74 -3.96
N LEU A 80 2.17 -16.44 -5.20
CA LEU A 80 1.32 -17.34 -5.97
C LEU A 80 2.03 -18.67 -6.24
N ASN A 81 3.29 -18.65 -6.67
CA ASN A 81 4.06 -19.85 -6.98
C ASN A 81 4.27 -20.74 -5.75
N MET A 82 4.64 -20.15 -4.60
CA MET A 82 4.77 -20.88 -3.34
C MET A 82 3.45 -21.49 -2.87
N ASN A 83 2.32 -20.81 -3.13
CA ASN A 83 0.97 -21.28 -2.83
C ASN A 83 0.77 -21.72 -1.36
N LYS A 84 1.34 -20.94 -0.42
CA LYS A 84 1.19 -21.13 1.02
C LYS A 84 0.45 -19.93 1.62
N ILE A 85 -0.17 -20.14 2.78
CA ILE A 85 -0.72 -19.02 3.56
C ILE A 85 0.44 -18.15 4.04
N ILE A 86 0.25 -16.84 3.97
CA ILE A 86 1.21 -15.84 4.43
C ILE A 86 0.66 -15.17 5.67
N ASN A 87 1.34 -15.31 6.80
CA ASN A 87 0.99 -14.58 8.00
C ASN A 87 1.51 -13.15 7.91
N VAL A 88 0.64 -12.18 8.19
CA VAL A 88 1.00 -10.77 8.22
C VAL A 88 1.07 -10.29 9.66
N TYR A 89 2.24 -9.82 10.05
CA TYR A 89 2.48 -9.09 11.29
C TYR A 89 2.61 -7.60 10.99
N ALA A 90 2.23 -6.75 11.94
CA ALA A 90 2.25 -5.31 11.74
C ALA A 90 2.67 -4.58 13.03
N PHE A 91 3.42 -3.50 12.84
CA PHE A 91 3.72 -2.49 13.84
C PHE A 91 3.19 -1.14 13.36
N PHE A 92 2.45 -0.45 14.22
CA PHE A 92 1.87 0.87 13.92
C PHE A 92 2.64 1.94 14.69
N PRO A 93 3.57 2.66 14.04
CA PRO A 93 4.30 3.73 14.70
C PRO A 93 3.37 4.89 15.08
N ILE A 94 3.75 5.61 16.14
CA ILE A 94 3.14 6.90 16.49
C ILE A 94 3.40 7.87 15.34
N GLN A 95 2.34 8.51 14.84
CA GLN A 95 2.47 9.45 13.74
C GLN A 95 2.99 10.80 14.22
N PRO A 96 4.02 11.38 13.58
CA PRO A 96 4.59 12.66 13.98
C PRO A 96 3.58 13.78 13.73
N LYS A 97 3.65 14.81 14.58
CA LYS A 97 2.91 16.06 14.38
C LYS A 97 3.77 17.03 13.58
N TYR A 98 3.18 17.65 12.56
CA TYR A 98 3.87 18.66 11.74
C TYR A 98 2.88 19.70 11.22
N LYS A 99 3.38 20.87 10.81
CA LYS A 99 2.56 22.01 10.35
C LYS A 99 2.84 22.32 8.89
N ILE A 100 1.79 22.44 8.09
CA ILE A 100 1.84 22.81 6.66
C ILE A 100 0.82 23.92 6.40
N PHE A 101 1.26 25.04 5.82
CA PHE A 101 0.42 26.22 5.51
C PHE A 101 -0.47 26.67 6.68
N GLY A 102 0.09 26.72 7.89
CA GLY A 102 -0.64 27.16 9.08
C GLY A 102 -1.50 26.08 9.75
N LYS A 103 -1.72 24.91 9.15
CA LYS A 103 -2.54 23.82 9.70
C LYS A 103 -1.67 22.69 10.26
N GLU A 104 -2.08 22.14 11.40
CA GLU A 104 -1.42 20.99 12.01
C GLU A 104 -1.95 19.67 11.43
N TYR A 105 -1.05 18.71 11.28
CA TYR A 105 -1.30 17.38 10.75
C TYR A 105 -0.65 16.33 11.65
N GLN A 106 -1.32 15.18 11.79
CA GLN A 106 -0.78 14.00 12.44
C GLN A 106 -1.18 12.77 11.62
N ASP A 107 -0.34 12.40 10.67
CA ASP A 107 -0.56 11.26 9.78
C ASP A 107 0.76 10.58 9.39
N GLY A 108 0.66 9.43 8.72
CA GLY A 108 1.83 8.67 8.25
C GLY A 108 2.42 9.13 6.93
N ARG A 109 2.00 10.28 6.38
CA ARG A 109 2.58 10.81 5.16
C ARG A 109 3.81 11.66 5.50
N ALA A 110 4.78 11.66 4.59
CA ALA A 110 5.84 12.66 4.64
C ALA A 110 5.23 14.07 4.48
N PRO A 111 5.75 15.10 5.18
CA PRO A 111 5.25 16.48 5.08
C PRO A 111 5.16 16.99 3.63
N ALA A 112 6.14 16.64 2.80
CA ALA A 112 6.16 16.99 1.37
C ALA A 112 4.96 16.42 0.59
N LYS A 113 4.57 15.15 0.85
CA LYS A 113 3.41 14.54 0.20
C LYS A 113 2.10 15.20 0.64
N THR A 114 2.02 15.60 1.91
CA THR A 114 0.87 16.35 2.43
C THR A 114 0.78 17.74 1.79
N ALA A 115 1.91 18.43 1.64
CA ALA A 115 1.96 19.73 0.96
C ALA A 115 1.58 19.61 -0.53
N GLU A 116 2.15 18.65 -1.26
CA GLU A 116 1.83 18.38 -2.68
C GLU A 116 0.31 18.17 -2.85
N ASN A 117 -0.28 17.26 -2.07
CA ASN A 117 -1.72 17.00 -2.15
C ASN A 117 -2.54 18.26 -1.86
N LYS A 118 -2.10 19.13 -0.94
CA LYS A 118 -2.82 20.39 -0.65
C LYS A 118 -2.73 21.37 -1.81
N ILE A 119 -1.55 21.56 -2.37
CA ILE A 119 -1.33 22.46 -3.51
C ILE A 119 -2.15 21.99 -4.73
N ILE A 120 -2.11 20.69 -5.05
CA ILE A 120 -2.87 20.14 -6.19
C ILE A 120 -4.37 20.33 -5.97
N ASN A 121 -4.90 20.05 -4.78
CA ASN A 121 -6.33 20.18 -4.52
C ASN A 121 -6.79 21.64 -4.55
N GLU A 122 -5.98 22.59 -4.05
CA GLU A 122 -6.30 24.02 -4.15
C GLU A 122 -6.24 24.51 -5.61
N PHE A 123 -5.26 24.03 -6.39
CA PHE A 123 -5.18 24.32 -7.82
C PHE A 123 -6.43 23.81 -8.58
N ILE A 124 -6.86 22.57 -8.31
CA ILE A 124 -8.10 22.01 -8.91
C ILE A 124 -9.30 22.85 -8.51
N LYS A 125 -9.42 23.25 -7.25
CA LYS A 125 -10.53 24.09 -6.78
C LYS A 125 -10.58 25.45 -7.49
N ASN A 126 -9.41 26.05 -7.73
CA ASN A 126 -9.32 27.41 -8.31
C ASN A 126 -9.39 27.41 -9.85
N HIS A 127 -9.00 26.33 -10.51
CA HIS A 127 -8.89 26.27 -11.97
C HIS A 127 -9.77 25.19 -12.63
N ASN A 128 -10.49 24.41 -11.83
CA ASN A 128 -11.34 23.28 -12.23
C ASN A 128 -10.62 22.26 -13.14
N LYS A 129 -9.29 22.14 -13.01
CA LYS A 129 -8.44 21.25 -13.80
C LYS A 129 -7.16 20.88 -13.05
N LYS A 130 -6.50 19.80 -13.46
CA LYS A 130 -5.14 19.44 -13.02
C LYS A 130 -4.09 19.99 -13.99
N PRO A 131 -2.84 20.23 -13.54
CA PRO A 131 -1.72 20.43 -14.46
C PRO A 131 -1.58 19.23 -15.42
N ILE A 132 -1.19 19.48 -16.67
CA ILE A 132 -1.17 18.47 -17.75
C ILE A 132 -0.31 17.25 -17.42
N GLY A 133 0.77 17.42 -16.66
CA GLY A 133 1.65 16.33 -16.23
C GLY A 133 1.18 15.56 -14.98
N CYS A 134 0.03 15.92 -14.39
CA CYS A 134 -0.44 15.37 -13.13
C CYS A 134 -1.69 14.50 -13.31
N THR A 135 -1.58 13.22 -12.97
CA THR A 135 -2.72 12.28 -12.97
C THR A 135 -3.24 11.96 -11.57
N GLN A 136 -2.34 11.84 -10.59
CA GLN A 136 -2.66 11.49 -9.20
C GLN A 136 -3.11 12.70 -8.36
N THR A 137 -3.56 12.45 -7.12
CA THR A 137 -4.03 13.44 -6.12
C THR A 137 -3.75 12.95 -4.70
#